data_AF-A0A935MWX2-F1
#
_entry.id   AF-A0A935MWX2-F1
#
_cell.length_a   1.000
_cell.length_b   1.000
_cell.length_c   1.000
_cell.angle_alpha   90.00
_cell.angle_beta   90.00
_cell.angle_gamma   90.00
#
_symmetry.space_group_name_H-M   'P 1'
#
loop_
_entity.id
_entity.type
_entity.pdbx_description
1 polymer ?
#
loop_
_entity_poly.entity_id
_entity_poly.type
_entity_poly.pdbx_seq_one_letter_code
_entity_poly.pdbx_strand_id
1 'polypeptide(L)'
;MKPVLVFDIETIPDVAGYRRLNDLPAELSDDEVAELAFQQRRAKTGNDFLQLHLQRVVAISCVLRTSEGLKVWSLAEPAQSEGEIIQRFFDGIEKFTPQIVSWNGSGFDLPVLHYRGMLHGVSAPRYWDLGDGDYADSRDFKWNNYISRYHMRHLDLMDLLALYNARANAPLDDLAKLYGFPGKLGMDGSKVWEAWQAGKSAEISDYCETDVINTYLVYNRFRRFRGELTAKEEADEIEFIKAQLAKIGAPHWQEFLAAWQ
;
A
#
# COMPACT_ATOMS: atom_id res chain seq x y z
N MET A 1 -9.50 9.30 -19.24
CA MET A 1 -9.60 8.61 -17.93
C MET A 1 -8.63 9.30 -16.99
N LYS A 2 -9.06 9.69 -15.78
CA LYS A 2 -8.13 10.19 -14.75
C LYS A 2 -7.20 9.04 -14.33
N PRO A 3 -5.87 9.24 -14.21
CA PRO A 3 -4.98 8.19 -13.73
C PRO A 3 -5.42 7.66 -12.37
N VAL A 4 -5.39 6.34 -12.20
CA VAL A 4 -5.63 5.67 -10.92
C VAL A 4 -4.32 5.00 -10.49
N LEU A 5 -3.87 5.30 -9.28
CA LEU A 5 -2.71 4.70 -8.66
C LEU A 5 -3.16 3.90 -7.42
N VAL A 6 -3.16 2.58 -7.52
CA VAL A 6 -3.36 1.71 -6.38
C VAL A 6 -2.02 1.44 -5.72
N PHE A 7 -1.95 1.45 -4.39
CA PHE A 7 -0.71 1.15 -3.68
C PHE A 7 -0.96 0.43 -2.35
N ASP A 8 0.10 -0.20 -1.87
CA ASP A 8 0.22 -0.88 -0.59
C ASP A 8 1.69 -0.84 -0.16
N ILE A 9 1.97 -0.88 1.14
CA ILE A 9 3.33 -0.86 1.68
C ILE A 9 3.64 -2.09 2.52
N GLU A 10 4.90 -2.50 2.51
CA GLU A 10 5.41 -3.47 3.47
C GLU A 10 6.41 -2.85 4.41
N THR A 11 6.29 -3.24 5.68
CA THR A 11 7.08 -2.65 6.77
C THR A 11 7.73 -3.71 7.65
N ILE A 12 8.89 -3.37 8.17
CA ILE A 12 9.58 -4.10 9.25
C ILE A 12 9.64 -3.23 10.51
N PRO A 13 9.99 -3.79 11.68
CA PRO A 13 10.27 -3.00 12.86
C PRO A 13 11.36 -1.94 12.61
N ASP A 14 11.12 -0.71 13.03
CA ASP A 14 12.16 0.32 13.10
C ASP A 14 13.07 0.05 14.31
N VAL A 15 13.97 -0.92 14.18
CA VAL A 15 14.92 -1.30 15.22
C VAL A 15 15.78 -0.12 15.66
N ALA A 16 16.28 0.67 14.71
CA ALA A 16 17.11 1.83 15.00
C ALA A 16 16.33 2.92 15.76
N GLY A 17 15.09 3.21 15.35
CA GLY A 17 14.21 4.13 16.06
C GLY A 17 13.84 3.63 17.45
N TYR A 18 13.52 2.34 17.59
CA TYR A 18 13.18 1.73 18.88
C TYR A 18 14.36 1.77 19.85
N ARG A 19 15.57 1.42 19.38
CA ARG A 19 16.83 1.52 20.16
C ARG A 19 17.02 2.94 20.69
N ARG A 20 16.83 3.95 19.84
CA ARG A 20 16.95 5.37 20.20
C ARG A 20 15.91 5.82 21.22
N LEU A 21 14.65 5.40 21.07
CA LEU A 21 13.55 5.86 21.93
C LEU A 21 13.56 5.22 23.33
N ASN A 22 14.26 4.11 23.49
CA ASN A 22 14.34 3.36 24.76
C ASN A 22 15.75 3.36 25.36
N ASP A 23 16.66 4.19 24.84
CA ASP A 23 18.07 4.29 25.28
C ASP A 23 18.76 2.92 25.40
N LEU A 24 18.51 2.04 24.43
CA LEU A 24 19.02 0.67 24.46
C LEU A 24 20.50 0.62 24.06
N PRO A 25 21.31 -0.26 24.71
CA PRO A 25 22.73 -0.39 24.41
C PRO A 25 23.00 -0.82 22.95
N ALA A 26 24.12 -0.36 22.39
CA ALA A 26 24.53 -0.70 21.02
C ALA A 26 25.00 -2.15 20.87
N GLU A 27 25.31 -2.80 22.01
CA GLU A 27 25.72 -4.20 22.10
C GLU A 27 24.57 -5.17 21.87
N LEU A 28 23.32 -4.73 22.04
CA LEU A 28 22.15 -5.54 21.70
C LEU A 28 22.04 -5.68 20.19
N SER A 29 21.93 -6.91 19.71
CA SER A 29 21.68 -7.20 18.30
C SER A 29 20.33 -6.63 17.85
N ASP A 30 20.20 -6.42 16.54
CA ASP A 30 18.94 -5.92 15.98
C ASP A 30 17.77 -6.88 16.24
N ASP A 31 18.03 -8.18 16.25
CA ASP A 31 17.05 -9.23 16.57
C ASP A 31 16.57 -9.14 18.02
N GLU A 32 17.49 -8.94 18.98
CA GLU A 32 17.14 -8.77 20.39
C GLU A 32 16.31 -7.50 20.63
N VAL A 33 16.64 -6.41 19.93
CA VAL A 33 15.88 -5.15 20.02
C VAL A 33 14.48 -5.31 19.41
N ALA A 34 14.35 -5.96 18.26
CA ALA A 34 13.05 -6.26 17.66
C ALA A 34 12.19 -7.15 18.57
N GLU A 35 12.76 -8.22 19.11
CA GLU A 35 12.06 -9.14 20.02
C GLU A 35 11.61 -8.42 21.30
N LEU A 36 12.46 -7.56 21.87
CA LEU A 36 12.07 -6.73 23.01
C LEU A 36 10.88 -5.81 22.68
N ALA A 37 10.88 -5.20 21.50
CA ALA A 37 9.77 -4.36 21.04
C ALA A 37 8.46 -5.15 20.91
N PHE A 38 8.52 -6.35 20.31
CA PHE A 38 7.37 -7.23 20.18
C PHE A 38 6.82 -7.69 21.53
N GLN A 39 7.69 -8.14 22.44
CA GLN A 39 7.29 -8.55 23.78
C GLN A 39 6.58 -7.44 24.56
N GLN A 40 7.13 -6.21 24.54
CA GLN A 40 6.49 -5.07 25.19
C GLN A 40 5.14 -4.73 24.56
N ARG A 41 5.05 -4.82 23.23
CA ARG A 41 3.81 -4.56 22.50
C ARG A 41 2.73 -5.60 22.81
N ARG A 42 3.11 -6.88 22.85
CA ARG A 42 2.23 -8.00 23.20
C ARG A 42 1.72 -7.90 24.62
N ALA A 43 2.58 -7.57 25.57
CA ALA A 43 2.18 -7.35 26.96
C ALA A 43 1.14 -6.23 27.11
N LYS A 44 1.23 -5.17 26.28
CA LYS A 44 0.33 -4.02 26.34
C LYS A 44 -0.98 -4.20 25.56
N THR A 45 -0.96 -4.93 24.45
CA THR A 45 -2.07 -4.94 23.47
C THR A 45 -2.56 -6.33 23.07
N GLY A 46 -1.86 -7.39 23.47
CA GLY A 46 -2.19 -8.77 23.12
C GLY A 46 -1.67 -9.22 21.75
N ASN A 47 -0.96 -8.38 21.00
CA ASN A 47 -0.34 -8.72 19.71
C ASN A 47 1.01 -7.99 19.52
N ASP A 48 1.78 -8.40 18.50
CA ASP A 48 3.12 -7.85 18.23
C ASP A 48 3.11 -6.63 17.30
N PHE A 49 1.94 -6.19 16.82
CA PHE A 49 1.86 -5.15 15.80
C PHE A 49 2.26 -3.78 16.36
N LEU A 50 3.47 -3.33 16.02
CA LEU A 50 4.08 -2.11 16.55
C LEU A 50 3.29 -0.85 16.16
N GLN A 51 3.47 0.21 16.95
CA GLN A 51 2.91 1.53 16.64
C GLN A 51 3.41 2.04 15.28
N LEU A 52 2.58 2.82 14.57
CA LEU A 52 2.87 3.28 13.20
C LEU A 52 4.20 4.04 13.06
N HIS A 53 4.60 4.82 14.06
CA HIS A 53 5.88 5.55 14.04
C HIS A 53 7.11 4.65 14.28
N LEU A 54 6.90 3.39 14.67
CA LEU A 54 7.93 2.35 14.83
C LEU A 54 7.93 1.35 13.67
N GLN A 55 7.22 1.65 12.59
CA GLN A 55 7.25 0.89 11.35
C GLN A 55 8.28 1.51 10.41
N ARG A 56 9.07 0.68 9.73
CA ARG A 56 10.06 1.08 8.72
C ARG A 56 9.66 0.49 7.37
N VAL A 57 9.58 1.33 6.34
CA VAL A 57 9.13 0.92 5.00
C VAL A 57 10.26 0.18 4.28
N VAL A 58 9.97 -0.99 3.74
CA VAL A 58 10.91 -1.80 2.93
C VAL A 58 10.45 -1.98 1.49
N ALA A 59 9.15 -1.89 1.22
CA ALA A 59 8.59 -1.90 -0.12
C ALA A 59 7.33 -1.03 -0.22
N ILE A 60 7.11 -0.45 -1.40
CA ILE A 60 5.84 0.14 -1.83
C ILE A 60 5.52 -0.46 -3.20
N SER A 61 4.44 -1.23 -3.30
CA SER A 61 3.96 -1.72 -4.60
C SER A 61 2.90 -0.81 -5.15
N CYS A 62 2.82 -0.75 -6.48
CA CYS A 62 1.94 0.18 -7.18
C CYS A 62 1.31 -0.46 -8.41
N VAL A 63 0.03 -0.19 -8.64
CA VAL A 63 -0.65 -0.36 -9.93
C VAL A 63 -1.03 1.02 -10.46
N LEU A 64 -0.48 1.40 -11.61
CA LEU A 64 -0.89 2.63 -12.30
C LEU A 64 -1.70 2.28 -13.54
N ARG A 65 -2.97 2.67 -13.54
CA ARG A 65 -3.86 2.62 -14.70
C ARG A 65 -3.99 4.02 -15.30
N THR A 66 -3.58 4.15 -16.56
CA THR A 66 -3.78 5.36 -17.38
C THR A 66 -4.50 5.00 -18.67
N SER A 67 -4.78 5.98 -19.54
CA SER A 67 -5.27 5.69 -20.89
C SER A 67 -4.30 4.87 -21.75
N GLU A 68 -3.01 4.86 -21.42
CA GLU A 68 -1.97 4.16 -22.17
C GLU A 68 -1.88 2.67 -21.80
N GLY A 69 -2.36 2.29 -20.62
CA GLY A 69 -2.34 0.90 -20.16
C GLY A 69 -2.30 0.76 -18.65
N LEU A 70 -1.80 -0.39 -18.19
CA LEU A 70 -1.61 -0.73 -16.79
C LEU A 70 -0.14 -1.11 -16.56
N LYS A 71 0.43 -0.60 -15.47
CA LYS A 71 1.77 -0.95 -15.00
C LYS A 71 1.67 -1.42 -13.55
N VAL A 72 2.39 -2.48 -13.22
CA VAL A 72 2.58 -2.99 -11.85
C VAL A 72 4.07 -3.00 -11.58
N TRP A 73 4.48 -2.49 -10.42
CA TRP A 73 5.87 -2.52 -9.98
C TRP A 73 5.98 -2.27 -8.48
N SER A 74 7.12 -2.65 -7.89
CA SER A 74 7.52 -2.23 -6.54
C SER A 74 8.71 -1.26 -6.54
N LEU A 75 8.70 -0.36 -5.56
CA LEU A 75 9.86 0.40 -5.08
C LEU A 75 10.33 -0.28 -3.79
N ALA A 76 11.54 -0.81 -3.74
CA ALA A 76 11.92 -1.70 -2.63
C ALA A 76 13.42 -1.71 -2.31
N GLU A 77 13.73 -2.09 -1.08
CA GLU A 77 15.09 -2.43 -0.67
C GLU A 77 15.50 -3.83 -1.16
N PRO A 78 16.80 -4.08 -1.39
CA PRO A 78 17.94 -3.17 -1.18
C PRO A 78 18.25 -2.28 -2.40
N ALA A 79 17.46 -2.35 -3.47
CA ALA A 79 17.72 -1.61 -4.69
C ALA A 79 17.65 -0.08 -4.50
N GLN A 80 16.85 0.37 -3.53
CA GLN A 80 16.62 1.76 -3.19
C GLN A 80 16.59 1.89 -1.67
N SER A 81 17.10 2.99 -1.13
CA SER A 81 16.94 3.30 0.30
C SER A 81 15.49 3.64 0.64
N GLU A 82 15.09 3.50 1.91
CA GLU A 82 13.74 3.85 2.39
C GLU A 82 13.33 5.28 1.98
N GLY A 83 14.23 6.26 2.15
CA GLY A 83 13.95 7.65 1.74
C GLY A 83 13.69 7.79 0.24
N GLU A 84 14.45 7.08 -0.61
CA GLU A 84 14.25 7.09 -2.06
C GLU A 84 12.95 6.38 -2.49
N ILE A 85 12.59 5.30 -1.81
CA ILE A 85 11.32 4.58 -2.02
C ILE A 85 10.15 5.54 -1.78
N ILE A 86 10.13 6.19 -0.62
CA ILE A 86 9.06 7.10 -0.21
C ILE A 86 9.03 8.34 -1.13
N GLN A 87 10.19 8.94 -1.43
CA GLN A 87 10.26 10.10 -2.33
C GLN A 87 9.68 9.76 -3.71
N ARG A 88 10.07 8.63 -4.31
CA ARG A 88 9.58 8.24 -5.64
C ARG A 88 8.08 7.95 -5.67
N PHE A 89 7.50 7.45 -4.59
CA PHE A 89 6.06 7.31 -4.48
C PHE A 89 5.36 8.68 -4.58
N PHE A 90 5.81 9.67 -3.80
CA PHE A 90 5.25 11.02 -3.85
C PHE A 90 5.58 11.76 -5.15
N ASP A 91 6.73 11.52 -5.78
CA ASP A 91 7.04 12.03 -7.13
C ASP A 91 6.04 11.50 -8.17
N GLY A 92 5.57 10.27 -8.01
CA GLY A 92 4.49 9.70 -8.82
C GLY A 92 3.18 10.49 -8.67
N ILE A 93 2.83 10.85 -7.43
CA ILE A 93 1.64 11.68 -7.14
C ILE A 93 1.80 13.08 -7.74
N GLU A 94 2.96 13.71 -7.57
CA GLU A 94 3.32 14.99 -8.17
C GLU A 94 3.12 14.96 -9.69
N LYS A 95 3.73 13.98 -10.36
CA LYS A 95 3.76 13.86 -11.82
C LYS A 95 2.39 13.56 -12.42
N PHE A 96 1.65 12.62 -11.84
CA PHE A 96 0.42 12.12 -12.46
C PHE A 96 -0.85 12.74 -11.88
N THR A 97 -0.78 13.33 -10.68
CA THR A 97 -1.94 13.75 -9.89
C THR A 97 -3.09 12.72 -9.96
N PRO A 98 -2.83 11.44 -9.61
CA PRO A 98 -3.82 10.37 -9.79
C PRO A 98 -4.94 10.46 -8.74
N GLN A 99 -6.02 9.72 -8.93
CA GLN A 99 -6.75 9.21 -7.76
C GLN A 99 -5.90 8.10 -7.15
N ILE A 100 -5.52 8.22 -5.88
CA ILE A 100 -4.86 7.12 -5.17
C ILE A 100 -5.92 6.24 -4.51
N VAL A 101 -5.73 4.92 -4.58
CA VAL A 101 -6.64 3.93 -4.01
C VAL A 101 -5.82 2.98 -3.14
N SER A 102 -6.36 2.59 -1.99
CA SER A 102 -5.68 1.69 -1.05
C SER A 102 -6.70 0.83 -0.31
N TRP A 103 -6.26 -0.25 0.32
CA TRP A 103 -7.03 -1.00 1.30
C TRP A 103 -6.46 -0.75 2.69
N ASN A 104 -7.17 -0.01 3.56
CA ASN A 104 -6.66 0.44 4.88
C ASN A 104 -5.51 1.46 4.84
N GLY A 105 -5.30 2.14 3.71
CA GLY A 105 -4.23 3.12 3.56
C GLY A 105 -4.33 4.34 4.48
N SER A 106 -5.53 4.72 4.93
CA SER A 106 -5.69 5.80 5.92
C SER A 106 -5.36 5.34 7.34
N GLY A 107 -5.58 4.05 7.62
CA GLY A 107 -5.37 3.45 8.93
C GLY A 107 -3.93 3.02 9.18
N PHE A 108 -3.17 2.75 8.12
CA PHE A 108 -1.80 2.24 8.21
C PHE A 108 -0.84 2.94 7.25
N ASP A 109 -0.99 2.75 5.94
CA ASP A 109 0.04 3.05 4.94
C ASP A 109 0.45 4.52 4.89
N LEU A 110 -0.51 5.43 4.66
CA LEU A 110 -0.22 6.86 4.57
C LEU A 110 0.32 7.43 5.88
N PRO A 111 -0.25 7.14 7.07
CA PRO A 111 0.36 7.56 8.33
C PRO A 111 1.82 7.11 8.47
N VAL A 112 2.15 5.86 8.12
CA VAL A 112 3.54 5.36 8.15
C VAL A 112 4.40 6.15 7.17
N LEU A 113 3.94 6.34 5.94
CA LEU A 113 4.63 7.13 4.92
C LEU A 113 4.83 8.59 5.35
N HIS A 114 3.91 9.19 6.12
CA HIS A 114 4.08 10.54 6.67
C HIS A 114 5.23 10.58 7.68
N TYR A 115 5.23 9.68 8.66
CA TYR A 115 6.27 9.66 9.69
C TYR A 115 7.64 9.35 9.09
N ARG A 116 7.72 8.35 8.20
CA ARG A 116 8.97 7.94 7.56
C ARG A 116 9.44 8.94 6.52
N GLY A 117 8.53 9.53 5.76
CA GLY A 117 8.84 10.62 4.83
C GLY A 117 9.44 11.83 5.55
N MET A 118 8.85 12.26 6.67
CA MET A 118 9.40 13.36 7.49
C MET A 118 10.78 13.01 8.06
N LEU A 119 10.98 11.78 8.53
CA LEU A 119 12.28 11.32 9.04
C LEU A 119 13.38 11.40 7.96
N HIS A 120 13.04 11.11 6.71
CA HIS A 120 13.98 11.10 5.57
C HIS A 120 14.05 12.42 4.79
N GLY A 121 13.34 13.47 5.23
CA GLY A 121 13.34 14.77 4.54
C GLY A 121 12.64 14.75 3.18
N VAL A 122 11.67 13.86 2.98
CA VAL A 122 10.89 13.74 1.74
C VAL A 122 10.03 14.99 1.51
N SER A 123 9.95 15.42 0.26
CA SER A 123 9.08 16.52 -0.18
C SER A 123 7.89 15.99 -0.98
N ALA A 124 6.67 16.40 -0.61
CA ALA A 124 5.43 15.94 -1.24
C ALA A 124 4.38 17.07 -1.38
N PRO A 125 4.73 18.22 -2.00
CA PRO A 125 3.88 19.41 -2.01
C PRO A 125 2.51 19.16 -2.65
N ARG A 126 2.46 18.42 -3.78
CA ARG A 126 1.18 18.09 -4.42
C ARG A 126 0.27 17.20 -3.58
N TYR A 127 0.85 16.28 -2.81
CA TYR A 127 0.09 15.42 -1.91
C TYR A 127 -0.56 16.23 -0.77
N TRP A 128 0.17 17.22 -0.25
CA TRP A 128 -0.26 18.10 0.84
C TRP A 128 -1.02 19.35 0.40
N ASP A 129 -1.30 19.53 -0.90
CA ASP A 129 -2.07 20.67 -1.38
C ASP A 129 -3.52 20.59 -0.85
N LEU A 130 -3.91 21.56 -0.02
CA LEU A 130 -5.25 21.63 0.58
C LEU A 130 -6.11 22.73 -0.03
N GLY A 131 -5.68 23.33 -1.14
CA GLY A 131 -6.37 24.48 -1.75
C GLY A 131 -5.58 25.78 -1.76
N ASP A 132 -4.43 25.80 -1.10
CA ASP A 132 -3.60 26.97 -0.83
C ASP A 132 -2.23 26.90 -1.50
N GLY A 133 -1.96 25.85 -2.29
CA GLY A 133 -0.76 25.75 -3.12
C GLY A 133 -0.73 26.69 -4.31
N ASP A 134 0.41 26.71 -4.99
CA ASP A 134 0.68 27.53 -6.18
C ASP A 134 0.45 26.81 -7.51
N TYR A 135 -0.16 25.61 -7.49
CA TYR A 135 -0.52 24.90 -8.72
C TYR A 135 -1.71 25.58 -9.39
N ALA A 136 -1.77 25.51 -10.72
CA ALA A 136 -2.87 26.12 -11.49
C ALA A 136 -4.26 25.60 -11.07
N ASP A 137 -4.33 24.35 -10.58
CA ASP A 137 -5.55 23.69 -10.10
C ASP A 137 -5.62 23.54 -8.57
N SER A 138 -4.75 24.22 -7.79
CA SER A 138 -4.75 24.11 -6.32
C SER A 138 -6.13 24.40 -5.73
N ARG A 139 -6.88 25.37 -6.26
CA ARG A 139 -8.24 25.69 -5.80
C ARG A 139 -9.21 24.50 -5.82
N ASP A 140 -9.01 23.52 -6.70
CA ASP A 140 -9.84 22.31 -6.77
C ASP A 140 -9.56 21.36 -5.60
N PHE A 141 -8.34 21.41 -5.03
CA PHE A 141 -7.94 20.59 -3.88
C PHE A 141 -8.64 20.99 -2.58
N LYS A 142 -9.19 22.22 -2.50
CA LYS A 142 -10.05 22.62 -1.39
C LYS A 142 -11.26 21.70 -1.21
N TRP A 143 -11.80 21.19 -2.32
CA TRP A 143 -13.01 20.36 -2.34
C TRP A 143 -12.72 18.88 -2.58
N ASN A 144 -11.49 18.54 -3.01
CA ASN A 144 -11.08 17.17 -3.27
C ASN A 144 -9.53 17.07 -3.22
N ASN A 145 -8.97 16.73 -2.05
CA ASN A 145 -7.53 16.54 -1.79
C ASN A 145 -7.23 15.13 -1.25
N TYR A 146 -5.96 14.81 -1.05
CA TYR A 146 -5.51 13.49 -0.59
C TYR A 146 -5.64 13.24 0.92
N ILE A 147 -5.89 14.28 1.73
CA ILE A 147 -5.85 14.19 3.21
C ILE A 147 -7.24 14.06 3.81
N SER A 148 -8.22 14.75 3.25
CA SER A 148 -9.57 14.81 3.79
C SER A 148 -10.28 13.47 3.57
N ARG A 149 -10.61 12.78 4.67
CA ARG A 149 -11.22 11.44 4.68
C ARG A 149 -12.44 11.25 3.77
N TYR A 150 -13.25 12.29 3.60
CA TYR A 150 -14.49 12.25 2.81
C TYR A 150 -14.32 12.68 1.35
N HIS A 151 -13.10 13.04 0.96
CA HIS A 151 -12.76 13.32 -0.42
C HIS A 151 -12.40 12.02 -1.15
N MET A 152 -12.44 12.05 -2.48
CA MET A 152 -12.26 10.86 -3.30
C MET A 152 -10.89 10.83 -4.00
N ARG A 153 -10.04 11.84 -3.80
CA ARG A 153 -8.72 11.88 -4.42
C ARG A 153 -7.78 10.84 -3.82
N HIS A 154 -7.86 10.64 -2.50
CA HIS A 154 -7.52 9.37 -1.88
C HIS A 154 -8.81 8.62 -1.61
N LEU A 155 -8.89 7.37 -2.06
CA LEU A 155 -9.99 6.47 -1.78
C LEU A 155 -9.45 5.27 -0.99
N ASP A 156 -9.60 5.32 0.33
CA ASP A 156 -9.45 4.13 1.16
C ASP A 156 -10.72 3.28 1.05
N LEU A 157 -10.60 2.19 0.30
CA LEU A 157 -11.73 1.36 -0.09
C LEU A 157 -12.34 0.65 1.11
N MET A 158 -11.50 0.19 2.04
CA MET A 158 -11.96 -0.48 3.26
C MET A 158 -12.75 0.49 4.14
N ASP A 159 -12.19 1.68 4.38
CA ASP A 159 -12.80 2.68 5.26
C ASP A 159 -14.14 3.20 4.71
N LEU A 160 -14.20 3.44 3.39
CA LEU A 160 -15.44 3.87 2.73
C LEU A 160 -16.52 2.77 2.77
N LEU A 161 -16.17 1.53 2.42
CA LEU A 161 -17.13 0.41 2.40
C LEU A 161 -17.64 0.07 3.81
N ALA A 162 -16.80 0.23 4.82
CA ALA A 162 -17.18 0.08 6.23
C ALA A 162 -17.99 1.27 6.77
N LEU A 163 -18.30 2.27 5.94
CA LEU A 163 -18.96 3.52 6.34
C LEU A 163 -18.26 4.17 7.54
N TYR A 164 -16.93 4.16 7.52
CA TYR A 164 -16.09 4.77 8.56
C TYR A 164 -16.21 4.11 9.94
N ASN A 165 -16.81 2.93 10.01
CA ASN A 165 -16.98 2.15 11.23
C ASN A 165 -16.02 0.96 11.24
N ALA A 166 -14.97 1.05 12.05
CA ALA A 166 -13.94 0.02 12.15
C ALA A 166 -14.47 -1.40 12.46
N ARG A 167 -15.65 -1.53 13.09
CA ARG A 167 -16.27 -2.85 13.34
C ARG A 167 -16.81 -3.52 12.09
N ALA A 168 -17.01 -2.78 11.01
CA ALA A 168 -17.47 -3.25 9.72
C ALA A 168 -16.33 -3.45 8.71
N ASN A 169 -15.07 -3.22 9.12
CA ASN A 169 -13.91 -3.51 8.28
C ASN A 169 -13.84 -5.00 7.96
N ALA A 170 -13.37 -5.31 6.75
CA ALA A 170 -13.16 -6.68 6.30
C ALA A 170 -11.73 -6.85 5.74
N PRO A 171 -11.14 -8.05 5.83
CA PRO A 171 -9.88 -8.34 5.18
C PRO A 171 -10.00 -8.27 3.64
N LEU A 172 -8.97 -7.73 2.98
CA LEU A 172 -8.91 -7.67 1.51
C LEU A 172 -9.02 -9.08 0.90
N ASP A 173 -8.30 -10.04 1.50
CA ASP A 173 -8.25 -11.43 1.02
C ASP A 173 -9.63 -12.08 0.97
N ASP A 174 -10.40 -11.94 2.06
CA ASP A 174 -11.75 -12.48 2.15
C ASP A 174 -12.67 -11.89 1.08
N LEU A 175 -12.65 -10.56 0.91
CA LEU A 175 -13.49 -9.90 -0.09
C LEU A 175 -13.06 -10.21 -1.52
N ALA A 176 -11.75 -10.26 -1.79
CA ALA A 176 -11.22 -10.66 -3.10
C ALA A 176 -11.73 -12.06 -3.47
N LYS A 177 -11.59 -13.04 -2.56
CA LYS A 177 -12.05 -14.42 -2.76
C LYS A 177 -13.57 -14.50 -2.92
N LEU A 178 -14.34 -13.77 -2.10
CA LEU A 178 -15.80 -13.71 -2.22
C LEU A 178 -16.27 -13.14 -3.56
N TYR A 179 -15.46 -12.28 -4.20
CA TYR A 179 -15.74 -11.72 -5.52
C TYR A 179 -15.19 -12.57 -6.68
N GLY A 180 -14.59 -13.73 -6.39
CA GLY A 180 -13.98 -14.62 -7.39
C GLY A 180 -12.61 -14.17 -7.88
N PHE A 181 -11.91 -13.31 -7.14
CA PHE A 181 -10.52 -12.94 -7.41
C PHE A 181 -9.55 -13.85 -6.63
N PRO A 182 -8.26 -13.92 -7.01
CA PRO A 182 -7.32 -14.86 -6.39
C PRO A 182 -7.13 -14.68 -4.88
N GLY A 183 -7.18 -13.44 -4.38
CA GLY A 183 -6.80 -13.13 -3.01
C GLY A 183 -5.29 -13.21 -2.77
N LYS A 184 -4.87 -13.19 -1.51
CA LYS A 184 -3.47 -13.27 -1.09
C LYS A 184 -2.90 -14.65 -1.45
N LEU A 185 -1.71 -14.66 -2.06
CA LEU A 185 -0.96 -15.87 -2.36
C LEU A 185 0.35 -15.91 -1.56
N GLY A 186 0.59 -17.04 -0.89
CA GLY A 186 1.85 -17.32 -0.20
C GLY A 186 1.97 -16.67 1.18
N MET A 187 2.39 -15.41 1.22
CA MET A 187 2.86 -14.73 2.44
C MET A 187 1.72 -14.08 3.24
N ASP A 188 1.88 -14.02 4.56
CA ASP A 188 1.02 -13.26 5.47
C ASP A 188 1.86 -12.08 6.01
N GLY A 189 1.28 -10.89 6.17
CA GLY A 189 2.01 -9.70 6.65
C GLY A 189 2.73 -9.91 7.97
N SER A 190 2.29 -10.85 8.82
CA SER A 190 2.99 -11.25 10.04
C SER A 190 4.37 -11.88 9.80
N LYS A 191 4.65 -12.37 8.59
CA LYS A 191 5.90 -13.05 8.21
C LYS A 191 6.92 -12.13 7.52
N VAL A 192 6.59 -10.86 7.31
CA VAL A 192 7.45 -9.91 6.59
C VAL A 192 8.79 -9.74 7.31
N TRP A 193 8.78 -9.66 8.64
CA TRP A 193 10.02 -9.56 9.42
C TRP A 193 10.89 -10.82 9.30
N GLU A 194 10.30 -12.02 9.42
CA GLU A 194 11.03 -13.29 9.26
C GLU A 194 11.62 -13.43 7.84
N ALA A 195 10.83 -13.07 6.82
CA ALA A 195 11.27 -13.08 5.42
C ALA A 195 12.41 -12.08 5.19
N TRP A 196 12.33 -10.90 5.80
CA TRP A 196 13.37 -9.89 5.75
C TRP A 196 14.68 -10.39 6.36
N GLN A 197 14.63 -10.97 7.57
CA GLN A 197 15.80 -11.56 8.23
C GLN A 197 16.42 -12.69 7.40
N ALA A 198 15.60 -13.44 6.66
CA ALA A 198 16.05 -14.49 5.74
C ALA A 198 16.57 -13.96 4.39
N GLY A 199 16.63 -12.64 4.18
CA GLY A 199 17.11 -12.02 2.93
C GLY A 199 16.15 -12.16 1.75
N LYS A 200 14.86 -12.43 1.99
CA LYS A 200 13.83 -12.67 0.97
C LYS A 200 13.09 -11.41 0.54
N SER A 201 13.80 -10.29 0.34
CA SER A 201 13.16 -9.00 0.00
C SER A 201 12.40 -9.02 -1.33
N ALA A 202 12.83 -9.85 -2.29
CA ALA A 202 12.10 -10.09 -3.53
C ALA A 202 10.72 -10.73 -3.27
N GLU A 203 10.64 -11.75 -2.40
CA GLU A 203 9.36 -12.40 -2.05
C GLU A 203 8.38 -11.42 -1.36
N ILE A 204 8.91 -10.49 -0.55
CA ILE A 204 8.11 -9.41 0.07
C ILE A 204 7.51 -8.48 -1.01
N SER A 205 8.31 -8.14 -2.02
CA SER A 205 7.84 -7.29 -3.13
C SER A 205 6.81 -8.01 -3.99
N ASP A 206 7.09 -9.26 -4.39
CA ASP A 206 6.17 -10.10 -5.17
C ASP A 206 4.81 -10.25 -4.46
N TYR A 207 4.83 -10.46 -3.15
CA TYR A 207 3.62 -10.50 -2.31
C TYR A 207 2.83 -9.18 -2.36
N CYS A 208 3.50 -8.07 -2.07
CA CYS A 208 2.89 -6.74 -2.06
C CYS A 208 2.32 -6.37 -3.45
N GLU A 209 2.96 -6.79 -4.55
CA GLU A 209 2.41 -6.63 -5.90
C GLU A 209 1.07 -7.35 -6.08
N THR A 210 0.92 -8.55 -5.54
CA THR A 210 -0.37 -9.28 -5.61
C THR A 210 -1.47 -8.58 -4.81
N ASP A 211 -1.14 -7.96 -3.67
CA ASP A 211 -2.10 -7.22 -2.84
C ASP A 211 -2.63 -5.95 -3.55
N VAL A 212 -1.75 -5.21 -4.24
CA VAL A 212 -2.20 -4.04 -5.02
C VAL A 212 -3.06 -4.44 -6.22
N ILE A 213 -2.81 -5.60 -6.84
CA ILE A 213 -3.67 -6.12 -7.91
C ILE A 213 -5.03 -6.56 -7.36
N ASN A 214 -5.08 -7.26 -6.22
CA ASN A 214 -6.34 -7.59 -5.56
C ASN A 214 -7.12 -6.33 -5.20
N THR A 215 -6.46 -5.31 -4.66
CA THR A 215 -7.07 -4.01 -4.36
C THR A 215 -7.63 -3.35 -5.62
N TYR A 216 -6.90 -3.38 -6.75
CA TYR A 216 -7.39 -2.85 -8.02
C TYR A 216 -8.61 -3.61 -8.56
N LEU A 217 -8.66 -4.93 -8.40
CA LEU A 217 -9.81 -5.76 -8.80
C LEU A 217 -11.05 -5.46 -7.96
N VAL A 218 -10.89 -5.37 -6.64
CA VAL A 218 -11.98 -4.97 -5.73
C VAL A 218 -12.44 -3.54 -6.03
N TYR A 219 -11.52 -2.63 -6.36
CA TYR A 219 -11.86 -1.28 -6.82
C TYR A 219 -12.70 -1.30 -8.10
N ASN A 220 -12.38 -2.12 -9.11
CA ASN A 220 -13.21 -2.23 -10.31
C ASN A 220 -14.59 -2.83 -10.00
N ARG A 221 -14.68 -3.80 -9.08
CA ARG A 221 -15.98 -4.30 -8.58
C ARG A 221 -16.80 -3.18 -7.92
N PHE A 222 -16.15 -2.34 -7.12
CA PHE A 222 -16.78 -1.17 -6.50
C PHE A 222 -17.24 -0.14 -7.54
N ARG A 223 -16.44 0.13 -8.58
CA ARG A 223 -16.84 1.00 -9.70
C ARG A 223 -18.06 0.46 -10.43
N ARG A 224 -18.15 -0.84 -10.66
CA ARG A 224 -19.36 -1.48 -11.19
C ARG A 224 -20.56 -1.29 -10.26
N PHE A 225 -20.37 -1.49 -8.96
CA PHE A 225 -21.43 -1.28 -7.97
C PHE A 225 -21.96 0.16 -7.97
N ARG A 226 -21.11 1.15 -8.27
CA ARG A 226 -21.48 2.56 -8.42
C ARG A 226 -22.04 2.93 -9.80
N GLY A 227 -22.11 2.00 -10.74
CA GLY A 227 -22.54 2.26 -12.12
C GLY A 227 -21.51 3.00 -12.97
N GLU A 228 -20.25 3.12 -12.51
CA GLU A 228 -19.15 3.69 -13.31
C GLU A 228 -18.61 2.71 -14.35
N LEU A 229 -18.85 1.41 -14.12
CA LEU A 229 -18.59 0.33 -15.07
C LEU A 229 -19.86 -0.50 -15.24
N THR A 230 -20.14 -0.91 -16.47
CA THR A 230 -21.07 -1.99 -16.77
C THR A 230 -20.45 -3.35 -16.42
N ALA A 231 -21.28 -4.39 -16.32
CA ALA A 231 -20.79 -5.76 -16.13
C ALA A 231 -19.85 -6.20 -17.27
N LYS A 232 -20.09 -5.73 -18.50
CA LYS A 232 -19.24 -6.01 -19.65
C LYS A 232 -17.89 -5.30 -19.52
N GLU A 233 -17.88 -4.01 -19.17
CA GLU A 233 -16.64 -3.26 -19.02
C GLU A 233 -15.76 -3.80 -17.87
N GLU A 234 -16.37 -4.25 -16.77
CA GLU A 234 -15.64 -4.95 -15.71
C GLU A 234 -14.99 -6.25 -16.23
N ALA A 235 -15.74 -7.07 -16.97
CA ALA A 235 -15.21 -8.31 -17.54
C ALA A 235 -14.08 -8.05 -18.55
N ASP A 236 -14.25 -7.05 -19.42
CA ASP A 236 -13.24 -6.65 -20.40
C ASP A 236 -11.96 -6.13 -19.69
N GLU A 237 -12.09 -5.39 -18.59
CA GLU A 237 -10.94 -4.92 -17.79
C GLU A 237 -10.24 -6.08 -17.06
N ILE A 238 -10.98 -7.08 -16.56
CA ILE A 238 -10.39 -8.30 -15.96
C ILE A 238 -9.53 -9.05 -16.97
N GLU A 239 -10.05 -9.30 -18.17
CA GLU A 239 -9.30 -9.98 -19.23
C GLU A 239 -8.09 -9.16 -19.69
N PHE A 240 -8.22 -7.83 -19.73
CA PHE A 240 -7.08 -6.95 -19.97
C PHE A 240 -5.99 -7.11 -18.89
N ILE A 241 -6.35 -7.11 -17.60
CA ILE A 241 -5.40 -7.30 -16.49
C ILE A 241 -4.70 -8.65 -16.62
N LYS A 242 -5.45 -9.74 -16.80
CA LYS A 242 -4.88 -11.09 -16.99
C LYS A 242 -3.86 -11.11 -18.12
N ALA A 243 -4.18 -10.49 -19.26
CA ALA A 243 -3.27 -10.39 -20.39
C ALA A 243 -2.02 -9.54 -20.11
N GLN A 244 -2.11 -8.49 -19.27
CA GLN A 244 -0.93 -7.72 -18.86
C GLN A 244 -0.03 -8.51 -17.91
N LEU A 245 -0.60 -9.14 -16.89
CA LEU A 245 0.17 -9.94 -15.92
C LEU A 245 0.87 -11.13 -16.61
N ALA A 246 0.19 -11.79 -17.55
CA ALA A 246 0.76 -12.87 -18.34
C ALA A 246 1.97 -12.44 -19.19
N LYS A 247 2.01 -11.16 -19.64
CA LYS A 247 3.15 -10.60 -20.38
C LYS A 247 4.34 -10.29 -19.50
N ILE A 248 4.13 -9.97 -18.21
CA ILE A 248 5.22 -9.78 -17.26
C ILE A 248 5.94 -11.12 -17.04
N GLY A 249 5.17 -12.20 -16.89
CA GLY A 249 5.68 -13.58 -16.92
C GLY A 249 6.49 -14.00 -15.69
N ALA A 250 6.56 -13.17 -14.65
CA ALA A 250 7.23 -13.51 -13.39
C ALA A 250 6.50 -14.66 -12.66
N PRO A 251 7.22 -15.47 -11.85
CA PRO A 251 6.65 -16.66 -11.22
C PRO A 251 5.40 -16.40 -10.37
N HIS A 252 5.41 -15.36 -9.54
CA HIS A 252 4.26 -14.99 -8.71
C HIS A 252 3.02 -14.64 -9.55
N TRP A 253 3.20 -14.03 -10.72
CA TRP A 253 2.09 -13.76 -11.64
C TRP A 253 1.52 -15.03 -12.28
N GLN A 254 2.35 -16.04 -12.54
CA GLN A 254 1.86 -17.33 -13.04
C GLN A 254 1.02 -18.03 -11.99
N GLU A 255 1.47 -18.03 -10.73
CA GLU A 255 0.70 -18.55 -9.59
C GLU A 255 -0.60 -17.76 -9.38
N PHE A 256 -0.54 -16.43 -9.47
CA PHE A 256 -1.70 -15.54 -9.40
C PHE A 256 -2.76 -15.84 -10.45
N LEU A 257 -2.35 -15.99 -11.70
CA LEU A 257 -3.24 -16.32 -12.80
C LEU A 257 -3.80 -17.74 -12.69
N ALA A 258 -3.01 -18.69 -12.17
CA ALA A 258 -3.47 -20.07 -11.95
C ALA A 258 -4.52 -20.18 -10.83
N ALA A 259 -4.43 -19.34 -9.81
CA ALA A 259 -5.41 -19.26 -8.73
C ALA A 259 -6.71 -18.52 -9.12
N TRP A 260 -6.71 -17.82 -10.25
CA TRP A 260 -7.84 -17.02 -10.72
C TRP A 260 -8.91 -17.90 -11.39
N GLN A 261 -9.96 -18.21 -10.63
CA GLN A 261 -11.13 -18.98 -11.09
C GLN A 261 -12.04 -18.18 -12.02
#